data_AF-A0AB35XU64-F1
#
_entry.id   AF-A0AB35XU64-F1
#
_cell.length_a   1.000
_cell.length_b   1.000
_cell.length_c   1.000
_cell.angle_alpha   90.00
_cell.angle_beta   90.00
_cell.angle_gamma   90.00
#
_symmetry.space_group_name_H-M   'P 1'
#
loop_
_entity.id
_entity.type
_entity.pdbx_description
1 polymer ?
#
loop_
_entity_poly.entity_id
_entity_poly.type
_entity_poly.pdbx_seq_one_letter_code
_entity_poly.pdbx_strand_id
1 'polypeptide(L)'
;MTDYIISSKLSNEMVYACYRGRFWRWDGSIWKESHLMTQKFERARAADKNLTPQTFLTNGAEFAPLDEYEIDCAMLDALENANPCKNAPIEPVEEHPTPSAQCSDAATAAESQTAASPAAPEESNPTTELATAADAPGVPVSADENAPVPSSTAPTFDFGADDQTNALLLQDAQTFITGNMARIMAAKHAHDLTANHYQGSWGKWCAAVGISRDTGDRMVSVAAQCGNIQLEGKSILDVQPLKLLYAAAKPSTPEVVKQAVFTGDITTYKEYQELMAQLKAEKSRADAAEKSAQNARKENAYFKELVKSAEAQTHKDAEKREEAESRYESALADINGLKEQNAQLKERADSAEAREEEAWKMQSKAEARAKNAEGQLSGSRQVAEAAKLRADKLQEENAALKKQPIAAVVDEEEVDRRAGEKAYEIAAGMTADYKAQQEQDARDAYDSIILAGRSITSIVQSAKMQFHKLPDDQRETAINQFVHTLASAQGEVSACL
;
A
#
# COMPACT_ATOMS: atom_id res chain seq x y z
N MET A 1 -2.19 55.40 10.02
CA MET A 1 -3.10 54.50 9.30
C MET A 1 -2.40 54.14 8.01
N THR A 2 -2.33 52.85 7.69
CA THR A 2 -1.81 52.35 6.42
C THR A 2 -2.68 52.90 5.29
N ASP A 3 -2.08 53.64 4.36
CA ASP A 3 -2.78 54.29 3.24
C ASP A 3 -3.01 53.32 2.06
N TYR A 4 -2.86 52.02 2.34
CA TYR A 4 -3.09 50.90 1.44
C TYR A 4 -4.05 49.89 2.08
N ILE A 5 -4.82 49.21 1.23
CA ILE A 5 -5.44 47.91 1.53
C ILE A 5 -5.07 46.98 0.37
N ILE A 6 -4.72 45.73 0.69
CA ILE A 6 -4.38 44.69 -0.28
C ILE A 6 -5.32 43.51 -0.04
N SER A 7 -5.97 43.03 -1.09
CA SER A 7 -6.96 41.95 -1.01
C SER A 7 -6.82 41.00 -2.19
N SER A 8 -6.93 39.70 -1.94
CA SER A 8 -7.07 38.68 -2.97
C SER A 8 -8.52 38.59 -3.44
N LYS A 9 -8.74 38.52 -4.76
CA LYS A 9 -10.08 38.31 -5.33
C LYS A 9 -10.45 36.83 -5.25
N LEU A 10 -11.56 36.51 -4.59
CA LEU A 10 -11.95 35.14 -4.23
C LEU A 10 -12.24 34.23 -5.43
N SER A 11 -12.49 34.77 -6.61
CA SER A 11 -12.86 34.01 -7.81
C SER A 11 -11.67 33.53 -8.65
N ASN A 12 -10.52 34.21 -8.57
CA ASN A 12 -9.37 33.95 -9.44
C ASN A 12 -8.00 34.19 -8.76
N GLU A 13 -7.99 34.39 -7.44
CA GLU A 13 -6.80 34.60 -6.59
C GLU A 13 -5.93 35.81 -6.98
N MET A 14 -6.41 36.68 -7.88
CA MET A 14 -5.68 37.87 -8.30
C MET A 14 -5.66 38.90 -7.17
N VAL A 15 -4.46 39.33 -6.79
CA VAL A 15 -4.27 40.32 -5.73
C VAL A 15 -4.44 41.73 -6.29
N TYR A 16 -5.30 42.51 -5.63
CA TYR A 16 -5.54 43.92 -5.90
C TYR A 16 -5.17 44.77 -4.70
N ALA A 17 -4.74 46.00 -4.93
CA ALA A 17 -4.51 46.99 -3.88
C ALA A 17 -5.22 48.30 -4.18
N CYS A 18 -5.74 48.96 -3.14
CA CYS A 18 -6.10 50.37 -3.21
C CYS A 18 -5.02 51.16 -2.45
N TYR A 19 -4.21 51.95 -3.16
CA TYR A 19 -3.15 52.79 -2.59
C TYR A 19 -3.20 54.18 -3.20
N ARG A 20 -3.11 55.23 -2.36
CA ARG A 20 -3.22 56.66 -2.76
C ARG A 20 -4.48 56.95 -3.60
N GLY A 21 -5.61 56.33 -3.25
CA GLY A 21 -6.90 56.49 -3.93
C GLY A 21 -6.99 55.88 -5.34
N ARG A 22 -6.05 55.02 -5.74
CA ARG A 22 -6.04 54.28 -7.02
C ARG A 22 -6.04 52.79 -6.80
N PHE A 23 -6.62 52.06 -7.75
CA PHE A 23 -6.61 50.61 -7.78
C PHE A 23 -5.42 50.09 -8.58
N TRP A 24 -4.79 49.05 -8.06
CA TRP A 24 -3.63 48.38 -8.63
C TRP A 24 -3.90 46.88 -8.68
N ARG A 25 -3.35 46.21 -9.68
CA ARG A 25 -3.35 44.75 -9.83
C ARG A 25 -1.91 44.25 -9.74
N TRP A 26 -1.69 43.19 -8.97
CA TRP A 26 -0.43 42.46 -8.94
C TRP A 26 -0.34 41.53 -10.15
N ASP A 27 0.83 41.43 -10.76
CA ASP A 27 1.10 40.46 -11.84
C ASP A 27 2.11 39.36 -11.45
N GLY A 28 2.49 39.31 -10.17
CA GLY A 28 3.53 38.41 -9.66
C GLY A 28 4.91 39.06 -9.53
N SER A 29 5.12 40.28 -10.03
CA SER A 29 6.40 41.00 -9.85
C SER A 29 6.28 42.53 -9.79
N ILE A 30 5.27 43.12 -10.41
CA ILE A 30 5.01 44.56 -10.39
C ILE A 30 3.53 44.89 -10.22
N TRP A 31 3.26 46.09 -9.69
CA TRP A 31 1.92 46.65 -9.63
C TRP A 31 1.60 47.44 -10.89
N LYS A 32 0.45 47.12 -11.51
CA LYS A 32 -0.10 47.85 -12.67
C LYS A 32 -1.41 48.52 -12.28
N GLU A 33 -1.63 49.74 -12.76
CA GLU A 33 -2.87 50.48 -12.50
C GLU A 33 -4.07 49.74 -13.10
N SER A 34 -5.09 49.45 -12.29
CA SER A 34 -6.25 48.65 -12.68
C SER A 34 -7.40 49.55 -13.11
N HIS A 35 -7.43 49.89 -14.39
CA HIS A 35 -8.52 50.62 -15.03
C HIS A 35 -9.86 49.88 -14.86
N LEU A 36 -9.84 48.56 -15.09
CA LEU A 36 -10.90 47.61 -14.72
C LEU A 36 -11.49 47.88 -13.33
N MET A 37 -10.65 47.76 -12.28
CA MET A 37 -11.14 47.82 -10.90
C MET A 37 -11.61 49.23 -10.52
N THR A 38 -10.99 50.25 -11.11
CA THR A 38 -11.38 51.66 -10.94
C THR A 38 -12.84 51.89 -11.31
N GLN A 39 -13.31 51.32 -12.41
CA GLN A 39 -14.68 51.57 -12.87
C GLN A 39 -15.69 50.50 -12.44
N LYS A 40 -15.26 49.27 -12.09
CA LYS A 40 -16.07 48.43 -11.19
C LYS A 40 -16.47 49.22 -9.95
N PHE A 41 -15.51 49.89 -9.31
CA PHE A 41 -15.75 50.77 -8.18
C PHE A 41 -16.65 51.97 -8.54
N GLU A 42 -16.43 52.67 -9.66
CA GLU A 42 -17.31 53.78 -10.07
C GLU A 42 -18.77 53.33 -10.32
N ARG A 43 -18.97 52.16 -10.90
CA ARG A 43 -20.31 51.57 -11.12
C ARG A 43 -20.98 51.18 -9.82
N ALA A 44 -20.24 50.56 -8.89
CA ALA A 44 -20.73 50.29 -7.54
C ALA A 44 -21.04 51.59 -6.76
N ARG A 45 -20.22 52.63 -6.93
CA ARG A 45 -20.40 53.95 -6.32
C ARG A 45 -21.56 54.75 -6.92
N ALA A 46 -21.93 54.47 -8.17
CA ALA A 46 -23.15 55.02 -8.76
C ALA A 46 -24.43 54.45 -8.09
N ALA A 47 -24.36 53.21 -7.58
CA ALA A 47 -25.42 52.60 -6.77
C ALA A 47 -25.36 53.01 -5.29
N ASP A 48 -24.17 53.06 -4.67
CA ASP A 48 -23.95 53.60 -3.31
C ASP A 48 -22.92 54.74 -3.30
N LYS A 49 -23.41 55.97 -3.16
CA LYS A 49 -22.58 57.19 -3.17
C LYS A 49 -21.59 57.30 -2.02
N ASN A 50 -21.78 56.53 -0.94
CA ASN A 50 -20.91 56.53 0.24
C ASN A 50 -19.82 55.47 0.20
N LEU A 51 -19.82 54.59 -0.82
CA LEU A 51 -18.83 53.54 -0.98
C LEU A 51 -17.42 54.13 -1.16
N THR A 52 -16.47 53.73 -0.30
CA THR A 52 -15.08 54.13 -0.40
C THR A 52 -14.24 53.06 -1.11
N PRO A 53 -13.12 53.42 -1.77
CA PRO A 53 -12.24 52.43 -2.40
C PRO A 53 -11.74 51.34 -1.45
N GLN A 54 -11.55 51.69 -0.18
CA GLN A 54 -11.10 50.77 0.86
C GLN A 54 -12.21 49.78 1.24
N THR A 55 -13.43 50.26 1.52
CA THR A 55 -14.57 49.39 1.85
C THR A 55 -14.97 48.49 0.68
N PHE A 56 -14.74 48.92 -0.56
CA PHE A 56 -14.95 48.09 -1.75
C PHE A 56 -14.02 46.86 -1.79
N LEU A 57 -12.71 47.02 -1.51
CA LEU A 57 -11.78 45.88 -1.41
C LEU A 57 -11.84 45.11 -0.08
N THR A 58 -12.62 45.58 0.90
CA THR A 58 -12.90 44.85 2.15
C THR A 58 -14.20 44.03 2.05
N ASN A 59 -14.85 43.99 0.88
CA ASN A 59 -16.09 43.25 0.69
C ASN A 59 -15.83 41.73 0.63
N GLY A 60 -15.98 41.05 1.77
CA GLY A 60 -15.79 39.60 1.94
C GLY A 60 -16.61 38.67 1.04
N ALA A 61 -17.49 39.20 0.19
CA ALA A 61 -18.18 38.44 -0.85
C ALA A 61 -17.41 38.33 -2.19
N GLU A 62 -16.50 39.28 -2.48
CA GLU A 62 -15.67 39.27 -3.71
C GLU A 62 -14.16 39.29 -3.38
N PHE A 63 -13.76 39.86 -2.25
CA PHE A 63 -12.37 40.08 -1.86
C PHE A 63 -12.09 39.62 -0.43
N ALA A 64 -11.01 38.85 -0.25
CA ALA A 64 -10.41 38.58 1.05
C ALA A 64 -9.25 39.56 1.30
N PRO A 65 -9.34 40.47 2.28
CA PRO A 65 -8.19 41.27 2.72
C PRO A 65 -7.06 40.34 3.17
N LEU A 66 -5.86 40.57 2.64
CA LEU A 66 -4.67 39.84 3.06
C LEU A 66 -4.13 40.46 4.35
N ASP A 67 -3.68 39.63 5.29
CA ASP A 67 -3.10 40.11 6.54
C ASP A 67 -1.60 40.47 6.43
N GLU A 68 -1.03 41.05 7.48
CA GLU A 68 0.36 41.53 7.51
C GLU A 68 1.41 40.40 7.41
N TYR A 69 1.02 39.13 7.54
CA TYR A 69 1.87 37.94 7.37
C TYR A 69 1.71 37.28 5.99
N GLU A 70 0.56 37.47 5.34
CA GLU A 70 0.30 37.01 3.96
C GLU A 70 0.86 37.97 2.89
N ILE A 71 1.10 39.23 3.26
CA ILE A 71 1.67 40.25 2.38
C ILE A 71 3.20 40.18 2.37
N ASP A 72 3.80 39.74 1.26
CA ASP A 72 5.25 39.74 1.05
C ASP A 72 5.83 41.18 1.06
N CYS A 73 6.96 41.38 1.75
CA CYS A 73 7.71 42.63 1.75
C CYS A 73 8.04 43.13 0.34
N ALA A 74 8.40 42.23 -0.59
CA ALA A 74 8.71 42.60 -1.98
C ALA A 74 7.47 43.15 -2.71
N MET A 75 6.27 42.67 -2.35
CA MET A 75 5.01 43.16 -2.89
C MET A 75 4.66 44.55 -2.33
N LEU A 76 4.99 44.84 -1.05
CA LEU A 76 4.84 46.18 -0.47
C LEU A 76 5.84 47.18 -1.06
N ASP A 77 7.12 46.83 -1.15
CA ASP A 77 8.16 47.67 -1.75
C ASP A 77 7.81 48.04 -3.19
N ALA A 78 7.29 47.08 -3.96
CA ALA A 78 6.80 47.32 -5.32
C ALA A 78 5.57 48.25 -5.36
N LEU A 79 4.70 48.23 -4.34
CA LEU A 79 3.49 49.07 -4.26
C LEU A 79 3.84 50.52 -3.93
N GLU A 80 4.78 50.75 -3.02
CA GLU A 80 5.23 52.10 -2.67
C GLU A 80 5.95 52.79 -3.85
N ASN A 81 6.70 52.00 -4.64
CA ASN A 81 7.38 52.45 -5.85
C ASN A 81 6.49 52.46 -7.12
N ALA A 82 5.22 52.07 -7.02
CA ALA A 82 4.30 52.01 -8.15
C ALA A 82 3.99 53.42 -8.70
N ASN A 83 4.19 53.61 -10.01
CA ASN A 83 3.97 54.88 -10.69
C ASN A 83 2.73 54.83 -11.58
N PRO A 84 1.78 55.79 -11.49
CA PRO A 84 0.55 55.78 -12.28
C PRO A 84 0.81 55.86 -13.78
N CYS A 85 -0.05 55.21 -14.57
CA CYS A 85 0.03 55.20 -16.02
C CYS A 85 -0.43 56.56 -16.58
N LYS A 86 0.46 57.28 -17.29
CA LYS A 86 0.08 58.55 -17.92
C LYS A 86 -0.80 58.33 -19.15
N ASN A 87 -2.10 58.58 -18.99
CA ASN A 87 -3.13 58.82 -20.01
C ASN A 87 -3.47 57.66 -20.97
N ALA A 88 -4.54 56.91 -20.63
CA ALA A 88 -5.50 56.36 -21.60
C ALA A 88 -6.90 56.25 -20.93
N PRO A 89 -8.03 56.43 -21.66
CA PRO A 89 -9.36 56.28 -21.07
C PRO A 89 -9.72 54.83 -20.69
N ILE A 90 -10.51 54.69 -19.63
CA ILE A 90 -10.87 53.46 -18.92
C ILE A 90 -12.27 53.02 -19.34
N GLU A 91 -12.50 51.72 -19.61
CA GLU A 91 -13.84 51.06 -19.56
C GLU A 91 -13.76 49.63 -18.90
N PRO A 92 -14.86 48.96 -18.43
CA PRO A 92 -14.81 47.97 -17.32
C PRO A 92 -15.20 46.52 -17.65
N VAL A 93 -14.75 45.57 -16.82
CA VAL A 93 -15.21 44.16 -16.78
C VAL A 93 -15.99 43.88 -15.49
N GLU A 94 -17.06 43.10 -15.57
CA GLU A 94 -17.82 42.54 -14.44
C GLU A 94 -17.61 41.02 -14.37
N GLU A 95 -17.69 40.42 -13.18
CA GLU A 95 -17.46 38.97 -13.00
C GLU A 95 -18.15 38.48 -11.71
N HIS A 96 -18.85 37.33 -11.78
CA HIS A 96 -19.46 36.53 -10.68
C HIS A 96 -20.19 35.30 -11.32
N PRO A 97 -20.63 34.24 -10.58
CA PRO A 97 -20.10 33.65 -9.33
C PRO A 97 -20.09 32.09 -9.31
N THR A 98 -19.59 31.49 -8.21
CA THR A 98 -19.67 30.04 -7.87
C THR A 98 -20.67 29.74 -6.71
N PRO A 99 -21.17 28.50 -6.54
CA PRO A 99 -21.98 28.09 -5.38
C PRO A 99 -21.37 26.99 -4.46
N SER A 100 -21.83 26.93 -3.20
CA SER A 100 -21.30 26.11 -2.08
C SER A 100 -22.20 24.92 -1.65
N ALA A 101 -21.67 24.00 -0.80
CA ALA A 101 -22.38 23.17 0.22
C ALA A 101 -21.42 22.12 0.86
N GLN A 102 -21.66 21.46 2.01
CA GLN A 102 -22.14 21.84 3.36
C GLN A 102 -21.87 20.67 4.37
N CYS A 103 -22.00 20.89 5.69
CA CYS A 103 -21.53 19.99 6.78
C CYS A 103 -22.52 18.87 7.21
N SER A 104 -22.08 17.95 8.09
CA SER A 104 -22.89 17.41 9.23
C SER A 104 -22.06 16.63 10.29
N ASP A 105 -22.64 16.50 11.49
CA ASP A 105 -22.01 16.18 12.79
C ASP A 105 -22.83 15.09 13.55
N ALA A 106 -22.30 14.35 14.55
CA ALA A 106 -23.08 13.53 15.52
C ALA A 106 -22.25 12.88 16.67
N ALA A 107 -22.89 12.48 17.79
CA ALA A 107 -22.25 12.32 19.11
C ALA A 107 -22.67 11.10 20.02
N THR A 108 -21.78 10.76 20.97
CA THR A 108 -21.94 10.32 22.41
C THR A 108 -22.98 9.27 22.92
N ALA A 109 -22.51 8.28 23.74
CA ALA A 109 -23.10 7.70 25.01
C ALA A 109 -22.51 6.27 25.33
N ALA A 110 -22.04 5.85 26.52
CA ALA A 110 -22.67 5.57 27.86
C ALA A 110 -23.45 4.21 27.95
N GLU A 111 -23.39 3.33 28.99
CA GLU A 111 -22.59 3.21 30.25
C GLU A 111 -22.78 1.81 30.98
N SER A 112 -22.01 1.50 32.06
CA SER A 112 -22.32 0.50 33.17
C SER A 112 -22.49 -1.03 32.86
N GLN A 113 -22.48 -2.05 33.76
CA GLN A 113 -21.98 -2.29 35.15
C GLN A 113 -22.04 -3.81 35.58
N THR A 114 -21.25 -4.22 36.58
CA THR A 114 -21.58 -5.17 37.71
C THR A 114 -21.54 -6.73 37.63
N ALA A 115 -20.69 -7.31 38.51
CA ALA A 115 -20.72 -8.56 39.33
C ALA A 115 -21.09 -9.98 38.79
N ALA A 116 -20.27 -10.99 39.15
CA ALA A 116 -20.54 -11.95 40.26
C ALA A 116 -19.47 -13.07 40.40
N SER A 117 -19.33 -13.64 41.60
CA SER A 117 -18.67 -14.91 41.93
C SER A 117 -19.52 -15.60 43.02
N PRO A 118 -19.60 -16.95 43.13
CA PRO A 118 -18.61 -17.65 43.97
C PRO A 118 -18.35 -19.16 43.67
N ALA A 119 -17.40 -19.72 44.44
CA ALA A 119 -17.33 -21.09 44.98
C ALA A 119 -16.88 -22.29 44.10
N ALA A 120 -16.00 -23.10 44.71
CA ALA A 120 -15.57 -24.47 44.36
C ALA A 120 -16.16 -25.44 45.44
N PRO A 121 -15.64 -26.65 45.73
CA PRO A 121 -14.77 -27.58 44.97
C PRO A 121 -15.40 -29.02 44.92
N GLU A 122 -14.63 -30.04 44.51
CA GLU A 122 -14.41 -31.34 45.20
C GLU A 122 -13.86 -32.40 44.23
N GLU A 123 -12.77 -33.07 44.62
CA GLU A 123 -12.28 -34.31 43.99
C GLU A 123 -12.51 -35.49 44.94
N SER A 124 -13.11 -36.59 44.46
CA SER A 124 -12.92 -37.95 45.01
C SER A 124 -13.68 -39.00 44.18
N ASN A 125 -12.99 -40.02 43.67
CA ASN A 125 -13.01 -41.37 44.27
C ASN A 125 -12.26 -42.45 43.43
N PRO A 126 -11.84 -43.58 44.05
CA PRO A 126 -11.02 -44.63 43.44
C PRO A 126 -11.79 -45.93 43.14
N THR A 127 -11.12 -46.93 42.54
CA THR A 127 -11.47 -48.38 42.57
C THR A 127 -10.34 -49.22 41.92
N THR A 128 -10.02 -50.50 42.19
CA THR A 128 -10.05 -51.45 43.35
C THR A 128 -9.25 -52.72 42.91
N GLU A 129 -9.07 -53.73 43.79
CA GLU A 129 -8.72 -55.16 43.53
C GLU A 129 -7.25 -55.59 43.37
N LEU A 130 -6.78 -56.76 43.88
CA LEU A 130 -7.28 -57.66 44.96
C LEU A 130 -6.16 -58.66 45.42
N ALA A 131 -6.34 -59.25 46.61
CA ALA A 131 -5.80 -60.54 47.14
C ALA A 131 -4.27 -60.68 47.38
N THR A 132 -3.72 -61.03 48.55
CA THR A 132 -3.96 -62.11 49.57
C THR A 132 -3.58 -63.53 49.10
N ALA A 133 -2.96 -64.41 49.91
CA ALA A 133 -2.22 -64.30 51.19
C ALA A 133 -1.50 -65.63 51.49
N ALA A 134 -0.62 -65.64 52.52
CA ALA A 134 -0.44 -66.70 53.55
C ALA A 134 1.03 -67.08 53.85
N ASP A 135 1.40 -66.91 55.12
CA ASP A 135 2.33 -67.79 55.85
C ASP A 135 1.85 -67.88 57.31
N ALA A 136 2.02 -69.04 57.95
CA ALA A 136 1.61 -69.31 59.32
C ALA A 136 2.34 -70.55 59.89
N PRO A 137 3.00 -70.45 61.05
CA PRO A 137 3.57 -71.62 61.72
C PRO A 137 3.01 -71.89 63.12
N GLY A 138 2.91 -73.19 63.47
CA GLY A 138 3.16 -73.67 64.83
C GLY A 138 2.01 -74.36 65.58
N VAL A 139 2.06 -75.70 65.66
CA VAL A 139 1.51 -76.52 66.78
C VAL A 139 2.41 -77.76 66.97
N PRO A 140 2.74 -78.19 68.20
CA PRO A 140 3.54 -79.41 68.44
C PRO A 140 2.83 -80.56 69.19
N VAL A 141 3.33 -81.80 68.94
CA VAL A 141 3.37 -83.00 69.83
C VAL A 141 2.08 -83.82 70.11
N SER A 142 2.12 -85.12 69.74
CA SER A 142 1.95 -86.30 70.64
C SER A 142 2.36 -87.63 69.96
N ALA A 143 2.52 -88.71 70.74
CA ALA A 143 3.10 -90.04 70.45
C ALA A 143 2.32 -90.89 69.39
N ASP A 144 2.76 -92.08 68.89
CA ASP A 144 3.46 -93.19 69.57
C ASP A 144 4.14 -94.26 68.63
N GLU A 145 4.86 -95.22 69.23
CA GLU A 145 5.56 -96.46 68.74
C GLU A 145 5.32 -96.99 67.29
N ASN A 146 6.30 -97.54 66.53
CA ASN A 146 7.06 -98.79 66.80
C ASN A 146 8.30 -99.02 65.86
N ALA A 147 9.12 -100.05 66.12
CA ALA A 147 10.47 -100.35 65.52
C ALA A 147 10.43 -101.24 64.22
N PRO A 148 11.55 -101.72 63.58
CA PRO A 148 13.00 -101.63 63.90
C PRO A 148 13.99 -101.34 62.72
N VAL A 149 15.29 -101.23 63.07
CA VAL A 149 16.47 -101.10 62.16
C VAL A 149 16.97 -102.43 61.56
N PRO A 150 17.81 -102.38 60.49
CA PRO A 150 19.14 -102.99 60.65
C PRO A 150 20.34 -102.22 60.03
N SER A 151 21.41 -102.17 60.84
CA SER A 151 22.87 -102.19 60.55
C SER A 151 23.49 -101.72 59.20
N SER A 152 24.17 -100.58 59.30
CA SER A 152 25.62 -100.41 59.02
C SER A 152 26.19 -100.80 57.64
N THR A 153 26.38 -99.81 56.77
CA THR A 153 27.39 -99.83 55.69
C THR A 153 27.94 -98.42 55.46
N ALA A 154 28.94 -98.03 56.29
CA ALA A 154 29.46 -96.67 56.43
C ALA A 154 28.38 -95.62 56.83
N PRO A 155 28.74 -94.39 57.23
CA PRO A 155 27.82 -93.26 57.15
C PRO A 155 27.64 -92.87 55.69
N THR A 156 26.86 -93.67 54.94
CA THR A 156 26.39 -93.31 53.61
C THR A 156 25.43 -92.14 53.77
N PHE A 157 25.89 -90.93 53.44
CA PHE A 157 25.05 -89.74 53.50
C PHE A 157 23.97 -89.87 52.42
N ASP A 158 22.71 -89.89 52.83
CA ASP A 158 21.56 -89.99 51.93
C ASP A 158 21.11 -88.60 51.48
N PHE A 159 21.38 -88.27 50.21
CA PHE A 159 20.92 -87.06 49.56
C PHE A 159 19.43 -87.12 49.18
N GLY A 160 18.76 -88.27 49.32
CA GLY A 160 17.37 -88.51 48.92
C GLY A 160 17.23 -88.76 47.42
N ALA A 161 18.20 -89.48 46.83
CA ALA A 161 18.24 -89.88 45.42
C ALA A 161 18.42 -91.41 45.33
N ASP A 162 18.35 -91.98 44.13
CA ASP A 162 18.66 -93.41 43.93
C ASP A 162 20.13 -93.74 44.25
N ASP A 163 20.44 -95.01 44.51
CA ASP A 163 21.78 -95.47 44.95
C ASP A 163 22.91 -95.05 44.00
N GLN A 164 22.65 -95.00 42.68
CA GLN A 164 23.64 -94.63 41.68
C GLN A 164 23.89 -93.11 41.69
N THR A 165 22.83 -92.31 41.74
CA THR A 165 22.94 -90.85 41.89
C THR A 165 23.55 -90.46 43.24
N ASN A 166 23.21 -91.16 44.32
CA ASN A 166 23.75 -90.92 45.65
C ASN A 166 25.27 -91.20 45.73
N ALA A 167 25.74 -92.25 45.05
CA ALA A 167 27.17 -92.53 44.90
C ALA A 167 27.92 -91.45 44.10
N LEU A 168 27.32 -90.94 43.00
CA LEU A 168 27.89 -89.85 42.21
C LEU A 168 27.96 -88.53 43.02
N LEU A 169 26.91 -88.20 43.77
CA LEU A 169 26.89 -87.01 44.64
C LEU A 169 27.93 -87.09 45.76
N LEU A 170 28.21 -88.29 46.28
CA LEU A 170 29.30 -88.52 47.24
C LEU A 170 30.69 -88.38 46.60
N GLN A 171 30.86 -88.84 45.36
CA GLN A 171 32.09 -88.64 44.58
C GLN A 171 32.33 -87.15 44.27
N ASP A 172 31.29 -86.39 43.92
CA ASP A 172 31.37 -84.94 43.76
C ASP A 172 31.74 -84.25 45.07
N ALA A 173 31.16 -84.67 46.21
CA ALA A 173 31.49 -84.14 47.53
C ALA A 173 32.96 -84.39 47.93
N GLN A 174 33.55 -85.52 47.53
CA GLN A 174 34.98 -85.79 47.71
C GLN A 174 35.84 -84.92 46.77
N THR A 175 35.46 -84.84 45.50
CA THR A 175 36.13 -84.02 44.46
C THR A 175 36.14 -82.52 44.83
N PHE A 176 35.09 -82.05 45.51
CA PHE A 176 34.96 -80.70 46.02
C PHE A 176 36.04 -80.29 47.04
N ILE A 177 36.81 -81.22 47.61
CA ILE A 177 37.87 -80.87 48.58
C ILE A 177 39.21 -80.60 47.87
N THR A 178 39.35 -80.97 46.58
CA THR A 178 40.65 -81.06 45.89
C THR A 178 41.21 -79.72 45.36
N GLY A 179 40.39 -78.75 44.97
CA GLY A 179 40.86 -77.48 44.37
C GLY A 179 39.76 -76.59 43.80
N ASN A 180 40.07 -75.38 43.32
CA ASN A 180 39.05 -74.40 42.89
C ASN A 180 38.27 -74.86 41.64
N MET A 181 38.95 -75.30 40.58
CA MET A 181 38.34 -75.98 39.44
C MET A 181 37.45 -77.15 39.88
N ALA A 182 38.01 -78.07 40.68
CA ALA A 182 37.31 -79.26 41.15
C ALA A 182 36.04 -78.92 41.95
N ARG A 183 36.08 -77.88 42.80
CA ARG A 183 34.92 -77.35 43.53
C ARG A 183 33.81 -76.87 42.63
N ILE A 184 34.15 -76.05 41.65
CA ILE A 184 33.17 -75.40 40.77
C ILE A 184 32.53 -76.42 39.83
N MET A 185 33.31 -77.37 39.31
CA MET A 185 32.79 -78.42 38.43
C MET A 185 32.02 -79.52 39.18
N ALA A 186 32.47 -79.94 40.37
CA ALA A 186 31.70 -80.86 41.22
C ALA A 186 30.39 -80.23 41.69
N ALA A 187 30.39 -78.94 42.04
CA ALA A 187 29.16 -78.21 42.36
C ALA A 187 28.20 -78.12 41.16
N LYS A 188 28.72 -77.92 39.94
CA LYS A 188 27.91 -77.96 38.72
C LYS A 188 27.30 -79.34 38.48
N HIS A 189 28.11 -80.39 38.53
CA HIS A 189 27.67 -81.75 38.28
C HIS A 189 26.63 -82.22 39.33
N ALA A 190 26.87 -81.97 40.62
CA ALA A 190 25.91 -82.25 41.68
C ALA A 190 24.62 -81.41 41.58
N HIS A 191 24.71 -80.15 41.13
CA HIS A 191 23.54 -79.34 40.83
C HIS A 191 22.74 -79.93 39.67
N ASP A 192 23.38 -80.28 38.56
CA ASP A 192 22.72 -80.81 37.37
C ASP A 192 22.09 -82.20 37.66
N LEU A 193 22.72 -83.04 38.48
CA LEU A 193 22.15 -84.30 38.98
C LEU A 193 20.92 -84.06 39.88
N THR A 194 20.97 -83.11 40.81
CA THR A 194 19.86 -82.86 41.75
C THR A 194 18.71 -82.05 41.15
N ALA A 195 18.98 -81.18 40.18
CA ALA A 195 17.97 -80.33 39.52
C ALA A 195 16.98 -81.12 38.66
N ASN A 196 17.40 -82.25 38.07
CA ASN A 196 16.57 -83.03 37.15
C ASN A 196 15.52 -83.92 37.85
N HIS A 197 15.74 -84.33 39.10
CA HIS A 197 14.91 -85.36 39.73
C HIS A 197 14.50 -85.14 41.19
N TYR A 198 15.22 -84.34 42.00
CA TYR A 198 15.02 -84.33 43.47
C TYR A 198 15.07 -82.92 44.08
N GLN A 199 13.90 -82.25 44.11
CA GLN A 199 13.74 -80.94 44.75
C GLN A 199 14.08 -81.00 46.25
N GLY A 200 15.17 -80.35 46.63
CA GLY A 200 15.68 -80.30 48.01
C GLY A 200 17.03 -80.98 48.21
N SER A 201 17.38 -81.96 47.38
CA SER A 201 18.66 -82.70 47.47
C SER A 201 19.87 -81.80 47.23
N TRP A 202 19.75 -80.78 46.38
CA TRP A 202 20.79 -79.74 46.21
C TRP A 202 21.15 -79.02 47.51
N GLY A 203 20.13 -78.70 48.33
CA GLY A 203 20.33 -78.06 49.63
C GLY A 203 21.05 -78.98 50.61
N LYS A 204 20.70 -80.28 50.62
CA LYS A 204 21.41 -81.31 51.40
C LYS A 204 22.86 -81.46 50.94
N TRP A 205 23.13 -81.45 49.64
CA TRP A 205 24.47 -81.55 49.08
C TRP A 205 25.34 -80.34 49.47
N CYS A 206 24.81 -79.12 49.31
CA CYS A 206 25.48 -77.90 49.77
C CYS A 206 25.82 -77.97 51.26
N ALA A 207 24.87 -78.42 52.11
CA ALA A 207 25.11 -78.58 53.55
C ALA A 207 26.18 -79.64 53.85
N ALA A 208 26.19 -80.77 53.15
CA ALA A 208 27.17 -81.85 53.32
C ALA A 208 28.60 -81.42 52.96
N VAL A 209 28.77 -80.59 51.92
CA VAL A 209 30.08 -80.01 51.54
C VAL A 209 30.42 -78.70 52.28
N GLY A 210 29.58 -78.29 53.24
CA GLY A 210 29.83 -77.15 54.12
C GLY A 210 29.66 -75.77 53.49
N ILE A 211 28.80 -75.62 52.47
CA ILE A 211 28.50 -74.33 51.83
C ILE A 211 27.02 -73.95 51.94
N SER A 212 26.72 -72.65 51.87
CA SER A 212 25.33 -72.20 51.69
C SER A 212 24.85 -72.50 50.27
N ARG A 213 23.54 -72.70 50.12
CA ARG A 213 22.89 -72.87 48.81
C ARG A 213 23.27 -71.74 47.84
N ASP A 214 23.17 -70.49 48.27
CA ASP A 214 23.60 -69.30 47.51
C ASP A 214 25.05 -69.36 47.01
N THR A 215 25.94 -70.00 47.77
CA THR A 215 27.35 -70.16 47.39
C THR A 215 27.48 -71.24 46.32
N GLY A 216 26.75 -72.35 46.46
CA GLY A 216 26.60 -73.37 45.43
C GLY A 216 26.04 -72.78 44.13
N ASP A 217 24.91 -72.07 44.19
CA ASP A 217 24.26 -71.45 43.03
C ASP A 217 25.18 -70.46 42.30
N ARG A 218 26.05 -69.74 43.04
CA ARG A 218 27.12 -68.90 42.45
C ARG A 218 28.22 -69.71 41.78
N MET A 219 28.64 -70.84 42.35
CA MET A 219 29.61 -71.75 41.73
C MET A 219 29.05 -72.34 40.43
N VAL A 220 27.79 -72.80 40.44
CA VAL A 220 27.08 -73.30 39.26
C VAL A 220 27.01 -72.22 38.16
N SER A 221 26.67 -70.97 38.53
CA SER A 221 26.63 -69.84 37.59
C SER A 221 28.00 -69.53 36.95
N VAL A 222 29.08 -69.58 37.74
CA VAL A 222 30.47 -69.47 37.22
C VAL A 222 30.79 -70.64 36.28
N ALA A 223 30.45 -71.87 36.68
CA ALA A 223 30.69 -73.09 35.89
C ALA A 223 29.88 -73.14 34.58
N ALA A 224 28.72 -72.47 34.54
CA ALA A 224 27.91 -72.30 33.35
C ALA A 224 28.51 -71.24 32.39
N GLN A 225 28.99 -70.12 32.93
CA GLN A 225 29.48 -68.99 32.12
C GLN A 225 30.93 -69.15 31.63
N CYS A 226 31.83 -69.76 32.43
CA CYS A 226 33.24 -69.85 32.07
C CYS A 226 33.93 -71.19 32.37
N GLY A 227 33.20 -72.24 32.78
CA GLY A 227 33.79 -73.54 33.13
C GLY A 227 34.61 -74.23 32.01
N ASN A 228 34.32 -73.92 30.75
CA ASN A 228 35.04 -74.46 29.58
C ASN A 228 36.17 -73.54 29.08
N ILE A 229 36.36 -72.36 29.67
CA ILE A 229 37.32 -71.36 29.18
C ILE A 229 38.73 -71.69 29.72
N GLN A 230 39.71 -71.61 28.82
CA GLN A 230 41.13 -71.80 29.15
C GLN A 230 41.93 -70.54 28.80
N LEU A 231 42.80 -70.14 29.72
CA LEU A 231 43.80 -69.08 29.55
C LEU A 231 45.17 -69.76 29.53
N GLU A 232 45.93 -69.56 28.45
CA GLU A 232 47.28 -70.14 28.27
C GLU A 232 47.36 -71.67 28.51
N GLY A 233 46.29 -72.41 28.16
CA GLY A 233 46.21 -73.87 28.35
C GLY A 233 45.91 -74.34 29.79
N LYS A 234 45.60 -73.42 30.70
CA LYS A 234 45.06 -73.71 32.05
C LYS A 234 43.61 -73.24 32.12
N SER A 235 42.77 -73.88 32.94
CA SER A 235 41.40 -73.37 33.10
C SER A 235 41.38 -72.02 33.80
N ILE A 236 40.50 -71.14 33.33
CA ILE A 236 40.21 -69.86 33.97
C ILE A 236 39.86 -70.00 35.47
N LEU A 237 39.28 -71.13 35.88
CA LEU A 237 38.85 -71.38 37.26
C LEU A 237 40.02 -71.57 38.26
N ASP A 238 41.22 -71.90 37.75
CA ASP A 238 42.45 -72.00 38.54
C ASP A 238 43.39 -70.81 38.34
N VAL A 239 43.25 -70.08 37.22
CA VAL A 239 44.08 -68.89 36.88
C VAL A 239 43.52 -67.61 37.51
N GLN A 240 42.20 -67.38 37.40
CA GLN A 240 41.58 -66.12 37.83
C GLN A 240 41.12 -66.17 39.29
N PRO A 241 41.21 -65.05 40.05
CA PRO A 241 40.71 -65.01 41.42
C PRO A 241 39.22 -65.33 41.52
N LEU A 242 38.84 -66.25 42.41
CA LEU A 242 37.44 -66.68 42.58
C LEU A 242 36.46 -65.52 42.84
N LYS A 243 36.91 -64.47 43.54
CA LYS A 243 36.14 -63.24 43.78
C LYS A 243 35.84 -62.46 42.49
N LEU A 244 36.75 -62.48 41.52
CA LEU A 244 36.59 -61.86 40.21
C LEU A 244 35.62 -62.67 39.35
N LEU A 245 35.75 -64.00 39.34
CA LEU A 245 34.83 -64.90 38.65
C LEU A 245 33.38 -64.75 39.15
N TYR A 246 33.17 -64.72 40.48
CA TYR A 246 31.85 -64.43 41.06
C TYR A 246 31.33 -63.02 40.77
N ALA A 247 32.19 -62.05 40.43
CA ALA A 247 31.77 -60.71 40.04
C ALA A 247 31.35 -60.67 38.56
N ALA A 248 32.13 -61.29 37.68
CA ALA A 248 31.79 -61.45 36.27
C ALA A 248 30.50 -62.25 36.06
N ALA A 249 30.29 -63.32 36.83
CA ALA A 249 29.10 -64.17 36.74
C ALA A 249 27.78 -63.52 37.21
N LYS A 250 27.78 -62.26 37.67
CA LYS A 250 26.55 -61.55 38.04
C LYS A 250 25.78 -61.11 36.79
N PRO A 251 24.44 -61.27 36.75
CA PRO A 251 23.62 -60.78 35.64
C PRO A 251 23.74 -59.26 35.40
N SER A 252 24.02 -58.49 36.45
CA SER A 252 24.17 -57.03 36.39
C SER A 252 25.54 -56.54 35.89
N THR A 253 26.48 -57.44 35.60
CA THR A 253 27.78 -57.07 35.04
C THR A 253 27.64 -56.84 33.53
N PRO A 254 28.09 -55.69 32.98
CA PRO A 254 28.05 -55.41 31.54
C PRO A 254 28.89 -56.42 30.76
N GLU A 255 28.42 -56.80 29.58
CA GLU A 255 29.03 -57.89 28.80
C GLU A 255 30.49 -57.63 28.42
N VAL A 256 30.84 -56.37 28.13
CA VAL A 256 32.23 -55.93 27.87
C VAL A 256 33.14 -56.22 29.06
N VAL A 257 32.66 -56.04 30.30
CA VAL A 257 33.42 -56.32 31.52
C VAL A 257 33.51 -57.83 31.78
N LYS A 258 32.47 -58.60 31.47
CA LYS A 258 32.54 -60.07 31.57
C LYS A 258 33.56 -60.65 30.60
N GLN A 259 33.51 -60.22 29.34
CA GLN A 259 34.42 -60.68 28.29
C GLN A 259 35.87 -60.38 28.67
N ALA A 260 36.18 -59.16 29.13
CA ALA A 260 37.52 -58.79 29.60
C ALA A 260 38.04 -59.63 30.79
N VAL A 261 37.17 -60.13 31.66
CA VAL A 261 37.54 -61.10 32.71
C VAL A 261 37.78 -62.50 32.14
N PHE A 262 37.03 -62.88 31.10
CA PHE A 262 37.09 -64.21 30.48
C PHE A 262 38.21 -64.37 29.45
N THR A 263 38.67 -63.29 28.82
CA THR A 263 39.87 -63.23 27.97
C THR A 263 41.16 -63.11 28.76
N GLY A 264 41.09 -62.69 30.03
CA GLY A 264 42.24 -62.46 30.91
C GLY A 264 42.78 -61.03 30.90
N ASP A 265 42.13 -60.10 30.18
CA ASP A 265 42.51 -58.67 30.14
C ASP A 265 42.34 -57.98 31.50
N ILE A 266 41.42 -58.47 32.33
CA ILE A 266 41.22 -58.08 33.73
C ILE A 266 41.61 -59.27 34.60
N THR A 267 42.67 -59.13 35.42
CA THR A 267 43.11 -60.20 36.33
C THR A 267 42.83 -59.90 37.79
N THR A 268 42.58 -58.64 38.14
CA THR A 268 42.35 -58.19 39.50
C THR A 268 40.92 -57.69 39.73
N TYR A 269 40.44 -57.84 40.96
CA TYR A 269 39.16 -57.25 41.38
C TYR A 269 39.19 -55.70 41.40
N LYS A 270 40.38 -55.09 41.44
CA LYS A 270 40.55 -53.63 41.40
C LYS A 270 40.25 -53.10 40.00
N GLU A 271 40.89 -53.65 38.97
CA GLU A 271 40.65 -53.31 37.56
C GLU A 271 39.18 -53.50 37.18
N TYR A 272 38.54 -54.58 37.66
CA TYR A 272 37.10 -54.80 37.51
C TYR A 272 36.26 -53.64 38.10
N GLN A 273 36.59 -53.17 39.31
CA GLN A 273 35.88 -52.05 39.93
C GLN A 273 36.12 -50.72 39.19
N GLU A 274 37.36 -50.49 38.72
CA GLU A 274 37.72 -49.30 37.95
C GLU A 274 37.01 -49.27 36.60
N LEU A 275 36.97 -50.38 35.85
CA LEU A 275 36.24 -50.46 34.59
C LEU A 275 34.72 -50.32 34.78
N MET A 276 34.15 -50.94 35.82
CA MET A 276 32.73 -50.76 36.18
C MET A 276 32.40 -49.30 36.52
N ALA A 277 33.30 -48.61 37.24
CA ALA A 277 33.14 -47.19 37.54
C ALA A 277 33.27 -46.31 36.29
N GLN A 278 34.23 -46.62 35.41
CA GLN A 278 34.43 -45.93 34.14
C GLN A 278 33.22 -46.07 33.21
N LEU A 279 32.68 -47.28 33.04
CA LEU A 279 31.51 -47.55 32.20
C LEU A 279 30.25 -46.83 32.75
N LYS A 280 30.11 -46.76 34.08
CA LYS A 280 29.03 -45.97 34.72
C LYS A 280 29.22 -44.46 34.53
N ALA A 281 30.45 -43.96 34.66
CA ALA A 281 30.77 -42.55 34.47
C ALA A 281 30.55 -42.12 33.01
N GLU A 282 31.00 -42.93 32.05
CA GLU A 282 30.84 -42.66 30.63
C GLU A 282 29.38 -42.74 30.19
N LYS A 283 28.60 -43.69 30.72
CA LYS A 283 27.14 -43.70 30.51
C LYS A 283 26.49 -42.41 31.03
N SER A 284 26.82 -42.00 32.26
CA SER A 284 26.31 -40.74 32.82
C SER A 284 26.74 -39.50 32.03
N ARG A 285 27.92 -39.54 31.40
CA ARG A 285 28.42 -38.49 30.50
C ARG A 285 27.64 -38.47 29.19
N ALA A 286 27.37 -39.64 28.61
CA ALA A 286 26.56 -39.79 27.41
C ALA A 286 25.12 -39.31 27.63
N ASP A 287 24.47 -39.73 28.73
CA ASP A 287 23.12 -39.30 29.11
C ASP A 287 23.04 -37.76 29.30
N ALA A 288 24.08 -37.16 29.90
CA ALA A 288 24.17 -35.70 30.06
C ALA A 288 24.42 -34.96 28.73
N ALA A 289 25.28 -35.51 27.87
CA ALA A 289 25.54 -34.98 26.54
C ALA A 289 24.30 -35.07 25.63
N GLU A 290 23.55 -36.17 25.70
CA GLU A 290 22.29 -36.31 24.97
C GLU A 290 21.26 -35.28 25.46
N LYS A 291 21.09 -35.11 26.77
CA LYS A 291 20.18 -34.10 27.34
C LYS A 291 20.56 -32.68 26.90
N SER A 292 21.86 -32.37 26.85
CA SER A 292 22.38 -31.10 26.32
C SER A 292 22.07 -30.94 24.83
N ALA A 293 22.31 -31.96 24.01
CA ALA A 293 22.01 -31.95 22.58
C ALA A 293 20.49 -31.84 22.29
N GLN A 294 19.65 -32.49 23.09
CA GLN A 294 18.18 -32.36 23.00
C GLN A 294 17.72 -30.93 23.34
N ASN A 295 18.32 -30.29 24.35
CA ASN A 295 18.02 -28.88 24.67
C ASN A 295 18.46 -27.94 23.54
N ALA A 296 19.70 -28.09 23.04
CA ALA A 296 20.19 -27.30 21.90
C ALA A 296 19.32 -27.48 20.64
N ARG A 297 18.80 -28.69 20.38
CA ARG A 297 17.83 -28.94 19.30
C ARG A 297 16.51 -28.20 19.50
N LYS A 298 15.98 -28.14 20.73
CA LYS A 298 14.75 -27.37 21.06
C LYS A 298 14.97 -25.87 20.89
N GLU A 299 16.11 -25.35 21.34
CA GLU A 299 16.49 -23.95 21.16
C GLU A 299 16.62 -23.59 19.67
N ASN A 300 17.32 -24.41 18.87
CA ASN A 300 17.43 -24.21 17.43
C ASN A 300 16.05 -24.27 16.72
N ALA A 301 15.14 -25.15 17.15
CA ALA A 301 13.78 -25.20 16.62
C ALA A 301 12.99 -23.91 16.96
N TYR A 302 13.13 -23.38 18.17
CA TYR A 302 12.52 -22.11 18.58
C TYR A 302 13.08 -20.93 17.76
N PHE A 303 14.41 -20.83 17.60
CA PHE A 303 15.04 -19.80 16.77
C PHE A 303 14.59 -19.90 15.30
N LYS A 304 14.40 -21.11 14.76
CA LYS A 304 13.93 -21.32 13.39
C LYS A 304 12.52 -20.76 13.17
N GLU A 305 11.58 -21.02 14.07
CA GLU A 305 10.22 -20.45 13.94
C GLU A 305 10.21 -18.94 14.21
N LEU A 306 11.08 -18.43 15.11
CA LEU A 306 11.25 -16.99 15.30
C LEU A 306 11.74 -16.29 14.01
N VAL A 307 12.78 -16.83 13.36
CA VAL A 307 13.28 -16.33 12.06
C VAL A 307 12.18 -16.33 11.01
N LYS A 308 11.46 -17.46 10.85
CA LYS A 308 10.35 -17.58 9.90
C LYS A 308 9.21 -16.59 10.19
N SER A 309 8.91 -16.29 11.45
CA SER A 309 7.92 -15.26 11.80
C SER A 309 8.41 -13.84 11.46
N ALA A 310 9.71 -13.58 11.64
CA ALA A 310 10.31 -12.29 11.27
C ALA A 310 10.34 -12.11 9.75
N GLU A 311 10.71 -13.15 8.99
CA GLU A 311 10.65 -13.17 7.52
C GLU A 311 9.23 -12.86 7.02
N ALA A 312 8.21 -13.55 7.56
CA ALA A 312 6.80 -13.30 7.21
C ALA A 312 6.36 -11.86 7.53
N GLN A 313 6.80 -11.30 8.66
CA GLN A 313 6.52 -9.90 9.01
C GLN A 313 7.22 -8.92 8.05
N THR A 314 8.49 -9.18 7.68
CA THR A 314 9.21 -8.33 6.71
C THR A 314 8.59 -8.36 5.32
N HIS A 315 8.09 -9.52 4.86
CA HIS A 315 7.34 -9.62 3.61
C HIS A 315 6.07 -8.77 3.64
N LYS A 316 5.28 -8.89 4.72
CA LYS A 316 4.04 -8.13 4.90
C LYS A 316 4.27 -6.61 4.98
N ASP A 317 5.40 -6.18 5.53
CA ASP A 317 5.76 -4.76 5.58
C ASP A 317 6.46 -4.27 4.30
N ALA A 318 6.92 -5.16 3.42
CA ALA A 318 7.34 -4.83 2.05
C ALA A 318 6.11 -4.64 1.14
N GLU A 319 5.16 -5.58 1.16
CA GLU A 319 3.89 -5.54 0.42
C GLU A 319 3.10 -4.24 0.72
N LYS A 320 2.99 -3.84 1.99
CA LYS A 320 2.38 -2.54 2.36
C LYS A 320 3.13 -1.32 1.84
N ARG A 321 4.45 -1.39 1.66
CA ARG A 321 5.23 -0.29 1.07
C ARG A 321 4.97 -0.20 -0.42
N GLU A 322 4.97 -1.32 -1.13
CA GLU A 322 4.63 -1.39 -2.55
C GLU A 322 3.20 -0.88 -2.81
N GLU A 323 2.22 -1.28 -2.00
CA GLU A 323 0.86 -0.70 -2.04
C GLU A 323 0.85 0.82 -1.80
N ALA A 324 1.65 1.32 -0.86
CA ALA A 324 1.72 2.76 -0.58
C ALA A 324 2.41 3.52 -1.72
N GLU A 325 3.52 3.00 -2.25
CA GLU A 325 4.26 3.55 -3.38
C GLU A 325 3.36 3.62 -4.63
N SER A 326 2.63 2.55 -4.95
CA SER A 326 1.65 2.54 -6.05
C SER A 326 0.53 3.59 -5.87
N ARG A 327 0.03 3.78 -4.64
CA ARG A 327 -0.95 4.85 -4.34
C ARG A 327 -0.34 6.25 -4.50
N TYR A 328 0.92 6.45 -4.10
CA TYR A 328 1.63 7.71 -4.27
C TYR A 328 1.89 8.02 -5.75
N GLU A 329 2.27 7.03 -6.56
CA GLU A 329 2.44 7.19 -8.01
C GLU A 329 1.12 7.54 -8.71
N SER A 330 0.02 6.88 -8.34
CA SER A 330 -1.32 7.23 -8.85
C SER A 330 -1.70 8.67 -8.50
N ALA A 331 -1.52 9.08 -7.23
CA ALA A 331 -1.82 10.44 -6.80
C ALA A 331 -0.93 11.49 -7.48
N LEU A 332 0.33 11.16 -7.77
CA LEU A 332 1.24 12.00 -8.57
C LEU A 332 0.76 12.14 -10.01
N ALA A 333 0.26 11.08 -10.63
CA ALA A 333 -0.34 11.15 -11.96
C ALA A 333 -1.59 12.05 -11.97
N ASP A 334 -2.48 11.92 -10.98
CA ASP A 334 -3.67 12.75 -10.84
C ASP A 334 -3.32 14.24 -10.64
N ILE A 335 -2.35 14.55 -9.76
CA ILE A 335 -1.85 15.92 -9.54
C ILE A 335 -1.27 16.52 -10.82
N ASN A 336 -0.49 15.74 -11.58
CA ASN A 336 0.06 16.20 -12.86
C ASN A 336 -1.04 16.45 -13.90
N GLY A 337 -2.05 15.57 -13.99
CA GLY A 337 -3.21 15.76 -14.86
C GLY A 337 -4.04 17.00 -14.50
N LEU A 338 -4.30 17.22 -13.20
CA LEU A 338 -4.98 18.42 -12.70
C LEU A 338 -4.17 19.70 -12.97
N LYS A 339 -2.84 19.63 -12.85
CA LYS A 339 -1.94 20.75 -13.17
C LYS A 339 -1.99 21.11 -14.66
N GLU A 340 -2.04 20.12 -15.54
CA GLU A 340 -2.20 20.34 -16.98
C GLU A 340 -3.59 20.93 -17.31
N GLN A 341 -4.66 20.39 -16.70
CA GLN A 341 -6.01 20.93 -16.85
C GLN A 341 -6.11 22.39 -16.37
N ASN A 342 -5.51 22.74 -15.22
CA ASN A 342 -5.46 24.12 -14.75
C ASN A 342 -4.67 25.05 -15.68
N ALA A 343 -3.59 24.58 -16.31
CA ALA A 343 -2.89 25.35 -17.33
C ALA A 343 -3.76 25.62 -18.56
N GLN A 344 -4.48 24.60 -19.06
CA GLN A 344 -5.42 24.74 -20.18
C GLN A 344 -6.62 25.64 -19.84
N LEU A 345 -7.14 25.57 -18.61
CA LEU A 345 -8.20 26.46 -18.14
C LEU A 345 -7.73 27.91 -18.05
N LYS A 346 -6.50 28.15 -17.57
CA LYS A 346 -5.91 29.49 -17.54
C LYS A 346 -5.73 30.08 -18.93
N GLU A 347 -5.16 29.31 -19.88
CA GLU A 347 -5.03 29.75 -21.27
C GLU A 347 -6.39 30.08 -21.91
N ARG A 348 -7.44 29.31 -21.59
CA ARG A 348 -8.82 29.59 -22.04
C ARG A 348 -9.40 30.84 -21.40
N ALA A 349 -9.12 31.10 -20.12
CA ALA A 349 -9.55 32.32 -19.43
C ALA A 349 -8.88 33.56 -20.01
N ASP A 350 -7.55 33.55 -20.16
CA ASP A 350 -6.76 34.62 -20.79
C ASP A 350 -7.27 34.88 -22.23
N SER A 351 -7.58 33.81 -22.98
CA SER A 351 -8.15 33.89 -24.33
C SER A 351 -9.60 34.38 -24.36
N ALA A 352 -10.37 34.22 -23.28
CA ALA A 352 -11.73 34.73 -23.18
C ALA A 352 -11.71 36.23 -22.85
N GLU A 353 -10.91 36.64 -21.86
CA GLU A 353 -10.69 38.05 -21.50
C GLU A 353 -10.25 38.88 -22.72
N ALA A 354 -9.30 38.38 -23.52
CA ALA A 354 -8.88 39.05 -24.75
C ALA A 354 -10.02 39.23 -25.78
N ARG A 355 -10.97 38.28 -25.89
CA ARG A 355 -12.14 38.41 -26.78
C ARG A 355 -13.16 39.39 -26.21
N GLU A 356 -13.32 39.44 -24.90
CA GLU A 356 -14.18 40.42 -24.23
C GLU A 356 -13.62 41.83 -24.42
N GLU A 357 -12.32 42.07 -24.26
CA GLU A 357 -11.69 43.35 -24.56
C GLU A 357 -11.92 43.79 -26.02
N GLU A 358 -11.78 42.89 -26.99
CA GLU A 358 -12.05 43.20 -28.40
C GLU A 358 -13.53 43.51 -28.67
N ALA A 359 -14.45 42.70 -28.14
CA ALA A 359 -15.88 42.92 -28.27
C ALA A 359 -16.30 44.25 -27.63
N TRP A 360 -15.78 44.53 -26.44
CA TRP A 360 -16.03 45.76 -25.70
C TRP A 360 -15.53 47.00 -26.48
N LYS A 361 -14.32 46.92 -27.05
CA LYS A 361 -13.75 47.94 -27.94
C LYS A 361 -14.56 48.13 -29.24
N MET A 362 -15.22 47.09 -29.75
CA MET A 362 -16.15 47.23 -30.88
C MET A 362 -17.47 47.89 -30.46
N GLN A 363 -18.02 47.53 -29.29
CA GLN A 363 -19.22 48.13 -28.73
C GLN A 363 -19.05 49.64 -28.51
N SER A 364 -17.95 50.07 -27.89
CA SER A 364 -17.64 51.50 -27.68
C SER A 364 -17.55 52.28 -28.99
N LYS A 365 -16.93 51.69 -30.03
CA LYS A 365 -16.90 52.29 -31.39
C LYS A 365 -18.30 52.37 -32.01
N ALA A 366 -19.16 51.39 -31.79
CA ALA A 366 -20.53 51.39 -32.29
C ALA A 366 -21.38 52.45 -31.58
N GLU A 367 -21.24 52.59 -30.26
CA GLU A 367 -21.94 53.62 -29.47
C GLU A 367 -21.48 55.03 -29.85
N ALA A 368 -20.18 55.25 -30.05
CA ALA A 368 -19.65 56.53 -30.53
C ALA A 368 -20.21 56.92 -31.91
N ARG A 369 -20.38 55.94 -32.81
CA ARG A 369 -21.03 56.15 -34.12
C ARG A 369 -22.53 56.45 -33.96
N ALA A 370 -23.22 55.74 -33.07
CA ALA A 370 -24.64 55.98 -32.78
C ALA A 370 -24.88 57.40 -32.25
N LYS A 371 -24.11 57.84 -31.23
CA LYS A 371 -24.18 59.21 -30.69
C LYS A 371 -23.90 60.28 -31.75
N ASN A 372 -22.95 60.05 -32.67
CA ASN A 372 -22.69 60.97 -33.78
C ASN A 372 -23.87 61.02 -34.76
N ALA A 373 -24.44 59.88 -35.13
CA ALA A 373 -25.61 59.79 -36.01
C ALA A 373 -26.86 60.44 -35.39
N GLU A 374 -27.11 60.24 -34.09
CA GLU A 374 -28.16 60.93 -33.34
C GLU A 374 -27.94 62.45 -33.32
N GLY A 375 -26.69 62.90 -33.11
CA GLY A 375 -26.32 64.31 -33.20
C GLY A 375 -26.64 64.91 -34.57
N GLN A 376 -26.25 64.24 -35.65
CA GLN A 376 -26.57 64.65 -37.02
C GLN A 376 -28.09 64.69 -37.27
N LEU A 377 -28.82 63.65 -36.88
CA LEU A 377 -30.29 63.60 -36.99
C LEU A 377 -30.98 64.71 -36.19
N SER A 378 -30.45 65.10 -35.03
CA SER A 378 -30.97 66.23 -34.25
C SER A 378 -30.78 67.56 -35.00
N GLY A 379 -29.62 67.78 -35.63
CA GLY A 379 -29.36 68.93 -36.50
C GLY A 379 -30.28 68.96 -37.72
N SER A 380 -30.44 67.82 -38.41
CA SER A 380 -31.38 67.69 -39.53
C SER A 380 -32.83 67.96 -39.13
N ARG A 381 -33.27 67.52 -37.94
CA ARG A 381 -34.61 67.83 -37.40
C ARG A 381 -34.78 69.33 -37.15
N GLN A 382 -33.80 70.00 -36.54
CA GLN A 382 -33.84 71.46 -36.34
C GLN A 382 -33.92 72.23 -37.66
N VAL A 383 -33.16 71.80 -38.68
CA VAL A 383 -33.23 72.39 -40.03
C VAL A 383 -34.60 72.15 -40.68
N ALA A 384 -35.16 70.93 -40.56
CA ALA A 384 -36.47 70.61 -41.10
C ALA A 384 -37.60 71.40 -40.42
N GLU A 385 -37.53 71.58 -39.10
CA GLU A 385 -38.49 72.39 -38.32
C GLU A 385 -38.39 73.88 -38.70
N ALA A 386 -37.18 74.43 -38.81
CA ALA A 386 -36.95 75.80 -39.27
C ALA A 386 -37.40 76.01 -40.73
N ALA A 387 -37.22 75.02 -41.61
CA ALA A 387 -37.70 75.04 -42.98
C ALA A 387 -39.24 75.01 -43.03
N LYS A 388 -39.90 74.20 -42.18
CA LYS A 388 -41.35 74.19 -42.05
C LYS A 388 -41.89 75.56 -41.63
N LEU A 389 -41.34 76.18 -40.57
CA LEU A 389 -41.74 77.52 -40.13
C LEU A 389 -41.57 78.58 -41.22
N ARG A 390 -40.53 78.47 -42.06
CA ARG A 390 -40.36 79.34 -43.25
C ARG A 390 -41.40 79.05 -44.34
N ALA A 391 -41.73 77.79 -44.58
CA ALA A 391 -42.76 77.42 -45.55
C ALA A 391 -44.15 77.92 -45.12
N ASP A 392 -44.51 77.73 -43.84
CA ASP A 392 -45.74 78.25 -43.24
C ASP A 392 -45.82 79.79 -43.40
N LYS A 393 -44.74 80.51 -43.05
CA LYS A 393 -44.64 81.97 -43.25
C LYS A 393 -44.74 82.40 -44.72
N LEU A 394 -44.06 81.70 -45.64
CA LEU A 394 -44.15 81.99 -47.07
C LEU A 394 -45.54 81.69 -47.63
N GLN A 395 -46.25 80.71 -47.08
CA GLN A 395 -47.63 80.39 -47.45
C GLN A 395 -48.60 81.48 -46.97
N GLU A 396 -48.40 82.03 -45.76
CA GLU A 396 -49.12 83.21 -45.27
C GLU A 396 -48.83 84.45 -46.12
N GLU A 397 -47.56 84.72 -46.44
CA GLU A 397 -47.16 85.83 -47.33
C GLU A 397 -47.73 85.67 -48.74
N ASN A 398 -47.74 84.46 -49.32
CA ASN A 398 -48.39 84.19 -50.60
C ASN A 398 -49.92 84.33 -50.53
N ALA A 399 -50.55 83.94 -49.42
CA ALA A 399 -51.98 84.14 -49.20
C ALA A 399 -52.34 85.63 -49.01
N ALA A 400 -51.40 86.45 -48.53
CA ALA A 400 -51.51 87.90 -48.50
C ALA A 400 -51.26 88.54 -49.88
N LEU A 401 -50.28 88.07 -50.63
CA LEU A 401 -49.96 88.54 -51.99
C LEU A 401 -51.06 88.18 -53.01
N LYS A 402 -51.70 87.00 -52.90
CA LYS A 402 -52.91 86.65 -53.69
C LYS A 402 -54.11 87.55 -53.40
N LYS A 403 -54.11 88.33 -52.32
CA LYS A 403 -55.13 89.35 -52.02
C LYS A 403 -54.75 90.73 -52.59
N GLN A 404 -53.56 90.87 -53.20
CA GLN A 404 -53.17 92.04 -53.98
C GLN A 404 -53.37 91.76 -55.48
N PRO A 405 -53.83 92.73 -56.28
CA PRO A 405 -54.00 92.55 -57.71
C PRO A 405 -52.64 92.60 -58.43
N ILE A 406 -52.14 91.45 -58.86
CA ILE A 406 -50.89 91.35 -59.64
C ILE A 406 -51.21 91.40 -61.14
N ALA A 407 -50.73 92.44 -61.82
CA ALA A 407 -50.73 92.56 -63.27
C ALA A 407 -49.32 92.31 -63.82
N ALA A 408 -48.95 91.04 -64.00
CA ALA A 408 -47.72 90.64 -64.69
C ALA A 408 -47.95 89.32 -65.43
N VAL A 409 -47.84 89.37 -66.75
CA VAL A 409 -47.84 88.17 -67.60
C VAL A 409 -46.49 87.48 -67.42
N VAL A 410 -46.49 86.27 -66.89
CA VAL A 410 -45.33 85.37 -66.93
C VAL A 410 -45.51 84.47 -68.14
N ASP A 411 -44.48 84.43 -68.99
CA ASP A 411 -44.45 83.60 -70.18
C ASP A 411 -44.19 82.13 -69.78
N GLU A 412 -45.14 81.23 -70.03
CA GLU A 412 -45.06 79.82 -69.62
C GLU A 412 -43.96 79.06 -70.37
N GLU A 413 -43.65 79.42 -71.63
CA GLU A 413 -42.64 78.69 -72.41
C GLU A 413 -41.22 78.81 -71.82
N GLU A 414 -40.86 79.95 -71.23
CA GLU A 414 -39.53 80.14 -70.59
C GLU A 414 -39.45 79.54 -69.17
N VAL A 415 -40.60 79.18 -68.58
CA VAL A 415 -40.66 78.37 -67.35
C VAL A 415 -40.45 76.90 -67.71
N ASP A 416 -41.18 76.38 -68.68
CA ASP A 416 -41.07 74.99 -69.12
C ASP A 416 -39.70 74.69 -69.76
N ARG A 417 -39.12 75.63 -70.53
CA ARG A 417 -37.76 75.48 -71.07
C ARG A 417 -36.72 75.30 -69.96
N ARG A 418 -36.77 76.12 -68.90
CA ARG A 418 -35.84 76.02 -67.76
C ARG A 418 -36.14 74.84 -66.83
N ALA A 419 -37.39 74.38 -66.77
CA ALA A 419 -37.74 73.15 -66.06
C ALA A 419 -37.20 71.92 -66.78
N GLY A 420 -37.35 71.85 -68.11
CA GLY A 420 -36.82 70.78 -68.95
C GLY A 420 -35.29 70.71 -68.95
N GLU A 421 -34.62 71.86 -69.04
CA GLU A 421 -33.15 71.97 -68.99
C GLU A 421 -32.59 71.41 -67.66
N LYS A 422 -33.18 71.78 -66.53
CA LYS A 422 -32.82 71.23 -65.20
C LYS A 422 -33.17 69.75 -65.03
N ALA A 423 -34.31 69.30 -65.56
CA ALA A 423 -34.68 67.89 -65.52
C ALA A 423 -33.68 67.02 -66.30
N TYR A 424 -33.17 67.53 -67.43
CA TYR A 424 -32.16 66.85 -68.23
C TYR A 424 -30.79 66.79 -67.54
N GLU A 425 -30.35 67.88 -66.88
CA GLU A 425 -29.12 67.85 -66.06
C GLU A 425 -29.20 66.81 -64.92
N ILE A 426 -30.33 66.75 -64.19
CA ILE A 426 -30.52 65.80 -63.09
C ILE A 426 -30.53 64.36 -63.61
N ALA A 427 -31.24 64.10 -64.72
CA ALA A 427 -31.27 62.78 -65.34
C ALA A 427 -29.91 62.33 -65.90
N ALA A 428 -29.14 63.26 -66.49
CA ALA A 428 -27.79 63.01 -66.96
C ALA A 428 -26.82 62.69 -65.80
N GLY A 429 -26.89 63.46 -64.71
CA GLY A 429 -26.12 63.23 -63.49
C GLY A 429 -26.40 61.84 -62.88
N MET A 430 -27.67 61.52 -62.62
CA MET A 430 -28.05 60.20 -62.11
C MET A 430 -27.62 59.05 -63.03
N THR A 431 -27.67 59.23 -64.35
CA THR A 431 -27.24 58.20 -65.30
C THR A 431 -25.72 58.04 -65.33
N ALA A 432 -24.96 59.11 -65.11
CA ALA A 432 -23.50 59.07 -65.00
C ALA A 432 -23.06 58.39 -63.70
N ASP A 433 -23.65 58.78 -62.56
CA ASP A 433 -23.35 58.20 -61.25
C ASP A 433 -23.72 56.70 -61.20
N TYR A 434 -24.86 56.31 -61.79
CA TYR A 434 -25.26 54.90 -61.87
C TYR A 434 -24.27 54.04 -62.68
N LYS A 435 -23.75 54.58 -63.81
CA LYS A 435 -22.70 53.90 -64.59
C LYS A 435 -21.38 53.83 -63.85
N ALA A 436 -20.98 54.89 -63.15
CA ALA A 436 -19.77 54.91 -62.34
C ALA A 436 -19.84 53.87 -61.20
N GLN A 437 -20.99 53.76 -60.52
CA GLN A 437 -21.21 52.74 -59.50
C GLN A 437 -21.16 51.33 -60.09
N GLN A 438 -21.85 51.09 -61.22
CA GLN A 438 -21.82 49.78 -61.90
C GLN A 438 -20.40 49.35 -62.32
N GLU A 439 -19.58 50.31 -62.78
CA GLU A 439 -18.19 50.03 -63.15
C GLU A 439 -17.30 49.80 -61.92
N GLN A 440 -17.56 50.47 -60.80
CA GLN A 440 -16.86 50.22 -59.54
C GLN A 440 -17.23 48.86 -58.93
N ASP A 441 -18.53 48.52 -58.87
CA ASP A 441 -19.02 47.23 -58.37
C ASP A 441 -18.42 46.06 -59.16
N ALA A 442 -18.27 46.22 -60.49
CA ALA A 442 -17.61 45.24 -61.34
C ALA A 442 -16.12 45.07 -61.02
N ARG A 443 -15.39 46.16 -60.75
CA ARG A 443 -13.97 46.12 -60.37
C ARG A 443 -13.77 45.45 -59.01
N ASP A 444 -14.59 45.81 -58.02
CA ASP A 444 -14.52 45.26 -56.67
C ASP A 444 -14.83 43.75 -56.65
N ALA A 445 -15.74 43.29 -57.53
CA ALA A 445 -15.99 41.87 -57.77
C ALA A 445 -14.78 41.14 -58.39
N TYR A 446 -14.14 41.73 -59.41
CA TYR A 446 -12.92 41.16 -60.02
C TYR A 446 -11.75 41.06 -59.03
N ASP A 447 -11.51 42.10 -58.24
CA ASP A 447 -10.44 42.09 -57.23
C ASP A 447 -10.71 41.06 -56.13
N SER A 448 -11.96 40.89 -55.72
CA SER A 448 -12.39 39.85 -54.78
C SER A 448 -12.11 38.44 -55.31
N ILE A 449 -12.36 38.17 -56.60
CA ILE A 449 -12.05 36.90 -57.26
C ILE A 449 -10.53 36.67 -57.32
N ILE A 450 -9.74 37.69 -57.63
CA ILE A 450 -8.27 37.61 -57.66
C ILE A 450 -7.70 37.32 -56.26
N LEU A 451 -8.24 37.96 -55.22
CA LEU A 451 -7.88 37.71 -53.82
C LEU A 451 -8.22 36.28 -53.38
N ALA A 452 -9.41 35.77 -53.75
CA ALA A 452 -9.81 34.39 -53.49
C ALA A 452 -8.87 33.38 -54.15
N GLY A 453 -8.52 33.58 -55.43
CA GLY A 453 -7.57 32.72 -56.15
C GLY A 453 -6.17 32.69 -55.52
N ARG A 454 -5.68 33.83 -55.02
CA ARG A 454 -4.42 33.91 -54.25
C ARG A 454 -4.51 33.17 -52.91
N SER A 455 -5.64 33.30 -52.20
CA SER A 455 -5.89 32.60 -50.93
C SER A 455 -5.88 31.09 -51.12
N ILE A 456 -6.62 30.55 -52.09
CA ILE A 456 -6.66 29.12 -52.42
C ILE A 456 -5.26 28.61 -52.76
N THR A 457 -4.48 29.36 -53.56
CA THR A 457 -3.09 29.00 -53.90
C THR A 457 -2.20 28.89 -52.65
N SER A 458 -2.33 29.82 -51.70
CA SER A 458 -1.60 29.80 -50.42
C SER A 458 -2.00 28.61 -49.55
N ILE A 459 -3.30 28.31 -49.46
CA ILE A 459 -3.83 27.16 -48.72
C ILE A 459 -3.28 25.84 -49.28
N VAL A 460 -3.28 25.67 -50.60
CA VAL A 460 -2.70 24.47 -51.26
C VAL A 460 -1.20 24.32 -50.98
N GLN A 461 -0.43 25.42 -50.99
CA GLN A 461 1.00 25.39 -50.66
C GLN A 461 1.25 25.01 -49.19
N SER A 462 0.46 25.56 -48.25
CA SER A 462 0.54 25.23 -46.83
C SER A 462 0.15 23.77 -46.55
N ALA A 463 -0.98 23.33 -47.10
CA ALA A 463 -1.48 21.96 -46.97
C ALA A 463 -0.47 20.94 -47.52
N LYS A 464 0.16 21.22 -48.66
CA LYS A 464 1.25 20.39 -49.21
C LYS A 464 2.39 20.16 -48.20
N MET A 465 2.81 21.19 -47.47
CA MET A 465 3.87 21.08 -46.46
C MET A 465 3.43 20.27 -45.23
N GLN A 466 2.14 20.31 -44.87
CA GLN A 466 1.59 19.53 -43.76
C GLN A 466 1.37 18.06 -44.14
N PHE A 467 0.87 17.76 -45.34
CA PHE A 467 0.69 16.39 -45.82
C PHE A 467 1.99 15.59 -45.82
N HIS A 468 3.16 16.21 -46.02
CA HIS A 468 4.45 15.51 -45.94
C HIS A 468 4.77 14.98 -44.52
N LYS A 469 4.17 15.54 -43.46
CA LYS A 469 4.43 15.16 -42.06
C LYS A 469 3.56 14.01 -41.53
N LEU A 470 2.51 13.61 -42.27
CA LEU A 470 1.61 12.53 -41.86
C LEU A 470 2.20 11.14 -42.17
N PRO A 471 1.82 10.08 -41.43
CA PRO A 471 1.99 8.68 -41.83
C PRO A 471 1.24 8.36 -43.13
N ASP A 472 1.72 7.40 -43.92
CA ASP A 472 1.21 7.14 -45.29
C ASP A 472 -0.27 6.72 -45.36
N ASP A 473 -0.74 5.94 -44.37
CA ASP A 473 -2.13 5.50 -44.22
C ASP A 473 -3.10 6.67 -43.97
N GLN A 474 -2.65 7.67 -43.20
CA GLN A 474 -3.43 8.88 -42.92
C GLN A 474 -3.29 9.92 -44.04
N ARG A 475 -2.14 9.95 -44.73
CA ARG A 475 -1.80 10.87 -45.81
C ARG A 475 -2.78 10.77 -46.97
N GLU A 476 -3.09 9.56 -47.44
CA GLU A 476 -4.01 9.33 -48.56
C GLU A 476 -5.43 9.78 -48.23
N THR A 477 -5.93 9.45 -47.04
CA THR A 477 -7.27 9.85 -46.56
C THR A 477 -7.40 11.37 -46.48
N ALA A 478 -6.40 12.06 -45.93
CA ALA A 478 -6.40 13.51 -45.79
C ALA A 478 -6.28 14.25 -47.14
N ILE A 479 -5.50 13.71 -48.09
CA ILE A 479 -5.42 14.23 -49.47
C ILE A 479 -6.77 14.10 -50.17
N ASN A 480 -7.44 12.94 -50.07
CA ASN A 480 -8.73 12.71 -50.72
C ASN A 480 -9.82 13.65 -50.19
N GLN A 481 -9.86 13.91 -48.88
CA GLN A 481 -10.76 14.91 -48.29
C GLN A 481 -10.47 16.32 -48.81
N PHE A 482 -9.21 16.73 -48.86
CA PHE A 482 -8.81 18.06 -49.35
C PHE A 482 -9.15 18.27 -50.83
N VAL A 483 -8.94 17.25 -51.68
CA VAL A 483 -9.34 17.28 -53.09
C VAL A 483 -10.86 17.38 -53.24
N HIS A 484 -11.63 16.66 -52.43
CA HIS A 484 -13.10 16.76 -52.44
C HIS A 484 -13.59 18.17 -52.05
N THR A 485 -12.99 18.80 -51.04
CA THR A 485 -13.34 20.19 -50.66
C THR A 485 -13.03 21.18 -51.76
N LEU A 486 -11.88 21.07 -52.44
CA LEU A 486 -11.54 21.91 -53.58
C LEU A 486 -12.50 21.70 -54.77
N ALA A 487 -12.91 20.46 -55.03
CA ALA A 487 -13.88 20.14 -56.07
C ALA A 487 -15.28 20.71 -55.77
N SER A 488 -15.72 20.71 -54.49
CA SER A 488 -16.97 21.36 -54.06
C SER A 488 -16.94 22.86 -54.31
N ALA A 489 -15.87 23.54 -53.86
CA ALA A 489 -15.69 24.97 -54.07
C ALA A 489 -15.62 25.35 -55.56
N GLN A 490 -14.97 24.52 -56.39
CA GLN A 490 -14.98 24.69 -57.85
C GLN A 490 -16.39 24.51 -58.43
N GLY A 491 -17.17 23.53 -57.94
CA GLY A 491 -18.54 23.28 -58.36
C GLY A 491 -19.48 24.45 -58.05
N GLU A 492 -19.37 25.01 -56.84
CA GLU A 492 -20.13 26.20 -56.42
C GLU A 492 -19.81 27.42 -57.30
N VAL A 493 -18.52 27.70 -57.57
CA VAL A 493 -18.11 28.77 -58.49
C VAL A 493 -18.59 28.52 -59.92
N SER A 494 -18.58 27.26 -60.37
CA SER A 494 -19.03 26.89 -61.73
C SER A 494 -20.54 27.00 -61.91
N ALA A 495 -21.32 26.98 -60.82
CA ALA A 495 -22.77 27.19 -60.86
C ALA A 495 -23.18 28.67 -60.91
N CYS A 496 -22.22 29.59 -60.77
CA CYS A 496 -22.41 31.04 -60.91
C CYS A 496 -22.03 31.58 -62.30
N LEU A 497 -21.62 30.69 -63.23
CA LEU A 497 -21.28 30.97 -64.64
C LEU A 497 -22.36 30.42 -65.59
#